data_AF-C1N3T0-F1
#
_entry.id   AF-C1N3T0-F1
#
_cell.length_a   1.000
_cell.length_b   1.000
_cell.length_c   1.000
_cell.angle_alpha   90.00
_cell.angle_beta   90.00
_cell.angle_gamma   90.00
#
_symmetry.space_group_name_H-M   'P 1'
#
loop_
_entity.id
_entity.type
_entity.pdbx_description
1 polymer ?
#
loop_
_entity_poly.entity_id
_entity_poly.type
_entity_poly.pdbx_seq_one_letter_code
_entity_poly.pdbx_strand_id
1 'polypeptide(L)'
;MERPLAENGVMEHVTVVSCSPNASMAERYAATCAAFAVAEGARAEGQDVLLVLDDFTGLIGFTVDMAKLSPQLENSAPTEEDGVERMVEYEGMIINALLAERRRFLGMTLQRCARLNDKNGGGSLSLIGCMWHQKGAYKGRKGSKKDSGDLAAEAALPSGFDEMSDEMKAKITAALEKKKKAAEAAAAAEAKKDAAMAAVAAANEKFIQPRSLVEEFMSITDGQVMVDSYSPKNGWVISVKDSVSRIGTPGAAAPLKSLDMMQIRLDVMQADDMVAFGNEGDEKDYMGSRSQSIRGVLRQTPGEPSTLSETVVGVYGLQRGHVKNMNADAAAALTKKAVEKARETIPEVMAAIDAAPGTALTAEVEAKLKTLYE
;
A
#
# COMPACT_ATOMS: atom_id res chain seq x y z
N MET A 1 10.06 -0.08 -18.95
CA MET A 1 9.60 1.12 -18.20
C MET A 1 9.47 2.33 -19.12
N GLU A 2 10.45 2.59 -19.99
CA GLU A 2 10.47 3.81 -20.83
C GLU A 2 9.31 3.95 -21.83
N ARG A 3 8.88 2.87 -22.49
CA ARG A 3 7.82 2.95 -23.51
C ARG A 3 6.49 3.49 -22.95
N PRO A 4 5.93 2.98 -21.84
CA PRO A 4 4.75 3.58 -21.22
C PRO A 4 4.92 5.05 -20.83
N LEU A 5 6.10 5.45 -20.34
CA LEU A 5 6.37 6.85 -19.96
C LEU A 5 6.39 7.77 -21.19
N ALA A 6 6.97 7.30 -22.29
CA ALA A 6 6.99 8.02 -23.55
C ALA A 6 5.58 8.12 -24.17
N GLU A 7 4.81 7.04 -24.15
CA GLU A 7 3.43 6.99 -24.67
C GLU A 7 2.49 7.96 -23.92
N ASN A 8 2.75 8.20 -22.63
CA ASN A 8 1.99 9.15 -21.81
C ASN A 8 2.59 10.57 -21.80
N GLY A 9 3.63 10.84 -22.60
CA GLY A 9 4.20 12.19 -22.76
C GLY A 9 4.92 12.75 -21.54
N VAL A 10 5.29 11.92 -20.55
CA VAL A 10 5.90 12.39 -19.29
C VAL A 10 7.43 12.44 -19.32
N MET A 11 8.07 11.98 -20.41
CA MET A 11 9.53 11.90 -20.52
C MET A 11 10.24 13.27 -20.43
N GLU A 12 9.54 14.38 -20.68
CA GLU A 12 10.10 15.73 -20.55
C GLU A 12 10.46 16.09 -19.08
N HIS A 13 9.88 15.37 -18.11
CA HIS A 13 10.08 15.61 -16.68
C HIS A 13 10.66 14.41 -15.93
N VAL A 14 11.10 13.37 -16.65
CA VAL A 14 11.58 12.11 -16.06
C VAL A 14 13.01 11.82 -16.49
N THR A 15 13.88 11.62 -15.50
CA THR A 15 15.21 11.03 -15.72
C THR A 15 15.21 9.58 -15.29
N VAL A 16 15.62 8.67 -16.18
CA VAL A 16 15.74 7.24 -15.88
C VAL A 16 17.22 6.92 -15.67
N VAL A 17 17.55 6.48 -14.45
CA VAL A 17 18.86 5.89 -14.14
C VAL A 17 18.68 4.38 -14.06
N SER A 18 19.29 3.64 -14.98
CA SER A 18 19.13 2.19 -15.08
C SER A 18 20.48 1.47 -14.91
N CYS A 19 20.40 0.22 -14.49
CA CYS A 19 21.54 -0.70 -14.45
C CYS A 19 21.16 -2.01 -15.14
N SER A 20 22.18 -2.77 -15.58
CA SER A 20 21.96 -4.08 -16.19
C SER A 20 21.22 -5.04 -15.22
N PRO A 21 20.33 -5.92 -15.70
CA PRO A 21 19.71 -6.94 -14.86
C PRO A 21 20.73 -7.81 -14.10
N ASN A 22 21.93 -7.98 -14.67
CA ASN A 22 23.03 -8.76 -14.08
C ASN A 22 24.05 -7.90 -13.33
N ALA A 23 23.78 -6.61 -13.13
CA ALA A 23 24.66 -5.70 -12.40
C ALA A 23 24.93 -6.21 -10.97
N SER A 24 26.18 -6.08 -10.55
CA SER A 24 26.65 -6.30 -9.19
C SER A 24 25.97 -5.36 -8.18
N MET A 25 26.06 -5.69 -6.89
CA MET A 25 25.52 -4.82 -5.84
C MET A 25 26.18 -3.43 -5.82
N ALA A 26 27.49 -3.37 -6.11
CA ALA A 26 28.23 -2.12 -6.21
C ALA A 26 27.76 -1.25 -7.38
N GLU A 27 27.52 -1.83 -8.56
CA GLU A 27 26.98 -1.09 -9.71
C GLU A 27 25.55 -0.59 -9.46
N ARG A 28 24.72 -1.42 -8.81
CA ARG A 28 23.36 -1.03 -8.41
C ARG A 28 23.40 0.12 -7.41
N TYR A 29 24.27 0.04 -6.41
CA TYR A 29 24.47 1.13 -5.46
C TYR A 29 24.99 2.40 -6.12
N ALA A 30 25.94 2.30 -7.06
CA ALA A 30 26.43 3.45 -7.81
C ALA A 30 25.31 4.10 -8.64
N ALA A 31 24.43 3.30 -9.27
CA ALA A 31 23.23 3.79 -9.95
C ALA A 31 22.27 4.50 -8.99
N THR A 32 22.06 3.96 -7.78
CA THR A 32 21.28 4.64 -6.73
C THR A 32 21.91 5.99 -6.35
N CYS A 33 23.21 6.04 -6.11
CA CYS A 33 23.93 7.29 -5.81
C CYS A 33 23.80 8.33 -6.93
N ALA A 34 23.91 7.91 -8.19
CA ALA A 34 23.70 8.78 -9.34
C ALA A 34 22.27 9.32 -9.38
N ALA A 35 21.26 8.49 -9.13
CA ALA A 35 19.86 8.92 -9.07
C ALA A 35 19.62 9.95 -7.96
N PHE A 36 20.19 9.74 -6.77
CA PHE A 36 20.16 10.74 -5.70
C PHE A 36 20.84 12.04 -6.11
N ALA A 37 22.02 11.99 -6.73
CA ALA A 37 22.76 13.18 -7.12
C ALA A 37 22.00 14.03 -8.15
N VAL A 38 21.38 13.39 -9.15
CA VAL A 38 20.52 14.06 -10.13
C VAL A 38 19.33 14.72 -9.41
N ALA A 39 18.66 13.99 -8.53
CA ALA A 39 17.50 14.49 -7.80
C ALA A 39 17.85 15.66 -6.86
N GLU A 40 19.00 15.59 -6.20
CA GLU A 40 19.51 16.67 -5.35
C GLU A 40 19.91 17.91 -6.15
N GLY A 41 20.43 17.75 -7.37
CA GLY A 41 20.73 18.85 -8.28
C GLY A 41 19.49 19.68 -8.58
N ALA A 42 18.41 19.02 -9.02
CA ALA A 42 17.13 19.68 -9.27
C ALA A 42 16.54 20.32 -8.00
N ARG A 43 16.62 19.64 -6.85
CA ARG A 43 16.18 20.20 -5.56
C ARG A 43 16.96 21.46 -5.18
N ALA A 44 18.27 21.49 -5.42
CA ALA A 44 19.12 22.64 -5.10
C ALA A 44 18.77 23.87 -5.94
N GLU A 45 18.17 23.69 -7.11
CA GLU A 45 17.60 24.75 -7.94
C GLU A 45 16.20 25.22 -7.47
N GLY A 46 15.71 24.69 -6.34
CA GLY A 46 14.41 25.04 -5.77
C GLY A 46 13.25 24.22 -6.32
N GLN A 47 13.51 23.16 -7.08
CA GLN A 47 12.47 22.29 -7.64
C GLN A 47 11.97 21.25 -6.63
N ASP A 48 10.76 20.76 -6.84
CA ASP A 48 10.19 19.62 -6.13
C ASP A 48 10.41 18.34 -6.94
N VAL A 49 11.08 17.36 -6.34
CA VAL A 49 11.56 16.16 -7.03
C VAL A 49 10.99 14.91 -6.38
N LEU A 50 10.49 14.00 -7.21
CA LEU A 50 10.11 12.65 -6.81
C LEU A 50 11.17 11.66 -7.31
N LEU A 51 11.87 11.02 -6.37
CA LEU A 51 12.79 9.93 -6.64
C LEU A 51 12.08 8.59 -6.39
N VAL A 52 12.02 7.73 -7.40
CA VAL A 52 11.50 6.37 -7.30
C VAL A 52 12.65 5.38 -7.45
N LEU A 53 12.85 4.52 -6.45
CA LEU A 53 13.84 3.45 -6.49
C LEU A 53 13.14 2.10 -6.64
N ASP A 54 13.27 1.53 -7.84
CA ASP A 54 12.72 0.23 -8.24
C ASP A 54 13.86 -0.74 -8.62
N ASP A 55 14.42 -1.52 -7.69
CA ASP A 55 14.07 -1.64 -6.27
C ASP A 55 15.18 -1.12 -5.34
N PHE A 56 14.90 -1.14 -4.03
CA PHE A 56 15.85 -0.75 -2.99
C PHE A 56 16.97 -1.76 -2.74
N THR A 57 16.99 -2.90 -3.45
CA THR A 57 17.95 -3.97 -3.16
C THR A 57 19.38 -3.52 -3.37
N GLY A 58 19.65 -2.64 -4.34
CA GLY A 58 20.98 -2.04 -4.56
C GLY A 58 21.57 -1.42 -3.29
N LEU A 59 20.81 -0.53 -2.65
CA LEU A 59 21.21 0.15 -1.43
C LEU A 59 21.38 -0.85 -0.27
N ILE A 60 20.41 -1.75 -0.13
CA ILE A 60 20.33 -2.70 0.98
C ILE A 60 21.47 -3.73 0.91
N GLY A 61 21.61 -4.44 -0.21
CA GLY A 61 22.62 -5.48 -0.32
C GLY A 61 24.05 -4.92 -0.29
N PHE A 62 24.26 -3.70 -0.78
CA PHE A 62 25.56 -3.05 -0.65
C PHE A 62 25.92 -2.75 0.80
N THR A 63 24.95 -2.39 1.66
CA THR A 63 25.24 -2.21 3.10
C THR A 63 25.72 -3.48 3.78
N VAL A 64 25.22 -4.64 3.35
CA VAL A 64 25.65 -5.95 3.88
C VAL A 64 27.10 -6.21 3.49
N ASP A 65 27.48 -5.88 2.26
CA ASP A 65 28.86 -6.02 1.78
C ASP A 65 29.80 -5.02 2.46
N MET A 66 29.38 -3.77 2.64
CA MET A 66 30.16 -2.77 3.40
C MET A 66 30.39 -3.19 4.84
N ALA A 67 29.36 -3.67 5.54
CA ALA A 67 29.51 -4.03 6.94
C ALA A 67 30.44 -5.25 7.13
N LYS A 68 30.50 -6.16 6.15
CA LYS A 68 31.51 -7.25 6.10
C LYS A 68 32.94 -6.76 5.83
N LEU A 69 33.12 -5.55 5.32
CA LEU A 69 34.43 -4.97 5.03
C LEU A 69 34.88 -3.95 6.08
N SER A 70 33.99 -3.59 7.01
CA SER A 70 34.26 -2.61 8.06
C SER A 70 35.38 -3.09 8.98
N PRO A 71 36.53 -2.39 9.02
CA PRO A 71 37.67 -2.80 9.85
C PRO A 71 37.43 -2.63 11.36
N GLN A 72 36.37 -1.93 11.74
CA GLN A 72 35.95 -1.78 13.14
C GLN A 72 35.17 -2.99 13.67
N LEU A 73 34.63 -3.80 12.75
CA LEU A 73 34.11 -5.14 13.00
C LEU A 73 35.28 -6.10 12.78
N GLU A 74 35.91 -6.58 13.85
CA GLU A 74 36.85 -7.70 13.74
C GLU A 74 36.07 -8.91 13.18
N ASN A 75 36.14 -9.12 11.86
CA ASN A 75 35.58 -10.29 11.20
C ASN A 75 36.51 -11.50 11.38
N SER A 76 36.94 -11.77 12.62
CA SER A 76 37.37 -13.12 12.96
C SER A 76 36.17 -14.03 12.75
N ALA A 77 36.29 -15.00 11.86
CA ALA A 77 35.29 -16.05 11.68
C ALA A 77 34.88 -16.57 13.06
N PRO A 78 33.58 -16.82 13.32
CA PRO A 78 33.16 -17.28 14.64
C PRO A 78 33.83 -18.62 14.92
N THR A 79 34.88 -18.62 15.74
CA THR A 79 35.30 -19.81 16.47
C THR A 79 34.21 -20.08 17.49
N GLU A 80 33.80 -21.35 17.61
CA GLU A 80 32.64 -21.83 18.40
C GLU A 80 32.65 -21.43 19.90
N GLU A 81 33.63 -20.67 20.37
CA GLU A 81 33.80 -20.25 21.77
C GLU A 81 33.58 -18.75 22.05
N ASP A 82 33.51 -17.85 21.05
CA ASP A 82 33.34 -16.39 21.28
C ASP A 82 31.97 -15.85 20.81
N GLY A 83 30.89 -16.43 21.35
CA GLY A 83 29.51 -16.03 21.09
C GLY A 83 29.07 -14.66 21.65
N VAL A 84 29.98 -13.69 21.81
CA VAL A 84 29.64 -12.35 22.32
C VAL A 84 29.43 -11.40 21.14
N GLU A 85 28.19 -11.28 20.69
CA GLU A 85 27.80 -10.22 19.77
C GLU A 85 28.17 -8.85 20.37
N ARG A 86 29.06 -8.10 19.69
CA ARG A 86 29.49 -6.78 20.15
C ARG A 86 28.29 -5.82 20.05
N MET A 87 27.69 -5.55 21.19
CA MET A 87 26.55 -4.65 21.33
C MET A 87 27.03 -3.20 21.45
N VAL A 88 26.38 -2.29 20.73
CA VAL A 88 26.68 -0.86 20.70
C VAL A 88 25.38 -0.10 20.94
N GLU A 89 25.48 1.00 21.69
CA GLU A 89 24.37 1.93 21.86
C GLU A 89 24.24 2.81 20.60
N TYR A 90 23.09 2.74 19.94
CA TYR A 90 22.76 3.54 18.75
C TYR A 90 21.34 4.08 18.90
N GLU A 91 21.19 5.41 18.89
CA GLU A 91 19.90 6.11 19.12
C GLU A 91 19.18 5.66 20.41
N GLY A 92 19.94 5.35 21.47
CA GLY A 92 19.40 4.88 22.76
C GLY A 92 18.99 3.40 22.79
N MET A 93 19.24 2.63 21.73
CA MET A 93 19.04 1.18 21.68
C MET A 93 20.38 0.44 21.74
N ILE A 94 20.46 -0.63 22.54
CA ILE A 94 21.60 -1.55 22.54
C ILE A 94 21.38 -2.58 21.43
N ILE A 95 22.11 -2.46 20.33
CA ILE A 95 21.99 -3.32 19.15
C ILE A 95 23.36 -3.83 18.69
N ASN A 96 23.36 -4.90 17.91
CA ASN A 96 24.58 -5.44 17.31
C ASN A 96 25.31 -4.36 16.47
N ALA A 97 26.63 -4.27 16.60
CA ALA A 97 27.47 -3.29 15.91
C ALA A 97 27.25 -3.25 14.39
N LEU A 98 27.05 -4.41 13.76
CA LEU A 98 26.79 -4.53 12.31
C LEU A 98 25.43 -3.93 11.91
N LEU A 99 24.43 -4.07 12.79
CA LEU A 99 23.12 -3.44 12.61
C LEU A 99 23.21 -1.93 12.81
N ALA A 100 23.99 -1.46 13.79
CA ALA A 100 24.19 -0.03 14.03
C ALA A 100 24.87 0.66 12.84
N GLU A 101 25.90 0.04 12.25
CA GLU A 101 26.60 0.60 11.09
C GLU A 101 25.68 0.69 9.86
N ARG A 102 24.89 -0.37 9.60
CA ARG A 102 23.91 -0.37 8.52
C ARG A 102 22.84 0.70 8.73
N ARG A 103 22.28 0.81 9.94
CA ARG A 103 21.29 1.86 10.27
C ARG A 103 21.86 3.25 10.08
N ARG A 104 23.11 3.47 10.49
CA ARG A 104 23.81 4.75 10.28
C ARG A 104 23.92 5.07 8.80
N PHE A 105 24.34 4.11 7.98
CA PHE A 105 24.46 4.30 6.55
C PHE A 105 23.11 4.58 5.87
N LEU A 106 22.09 3.78 6.18
CA LEU A 106 20.74 3.96 5.63
C LEU A 106 20.13 5.29 6.09
N GLY A 107 20.27 5.63 7.37
CA GLY A 107 19.82 6.90 7.93
C GLY A 107 20.46 8.08 7.22
N MET A 108 21.80 8.11 7.10
CA MET A 108 22.50 9.17 6.39
C MET A 108 22.09 9.28 4.92
N THR A 109 21.83 8.16 4.24
CA THR A 109 21.40 8.16 2.84
C THR A 109 19.97 8.68 2.70
N LEU A 110 19.05 8.20 3.52
CA LEU A 110 17.64 8.55 3.44
C LEU A 110 17.35 9.97 3.91
N GLN A 111 18.10 10.48 4.90
CA GLN A 111 17.98 11.87 5.38
C GLN A 111 18.33 12.93 4.32
N ARG A 112 18.91 12.54 3.20
CA ARG A 112 19.08 13.41 2.02
C ARG A 112 17.75 13.83 1.41
N CYS A 113 16.71 13.01 1.58
CA CYS A 113 15.34 13.30 1.14
C CYS A 113 14.67 14.25 2.13
N ALA A 114 14.66 15.54 1.79
CA ALA A 114 14.09 16.57 2.65
C ALA A 114 13.65 17.79 1.85
N ARG A 115 12.68 18.53 2.40
CA ARG A 115 12.35 19.89 1.96
C ARG A 115 13.34 20.89 2.55
N LEU A 116 13.96 21.70 1.70
CA LEU A 116 14.83 22.78 2.13
C LEU A 116 14.02 23.95 2.68
N ASN A 117 14.64 24.73 3.57
CA ASN A 117 14.08 26.02 3.98
C ASN A 117 14.00 26.95 2.75
N ASP A 118 13.00 27.83 2.72
CA ASP A 118 12.82 28.86 1.69
C ASP A 118 14.07 29.73 1.50
N LYS A 119 14.85 29.97 2.57
CA LYS A 119 16.17 30.65 2.49
C LYS A 119 17.21 29.90 1.64
N ASN A 120 17.05 28.59 1.50
CA ASN A 120 17.92 27.70 0.76
C ASN A 120 17.25 27.24 -0.55
N GLY A 121 16.31 28.01 -1.10
CA GLY A 121 15.64 27.73 -2.37
C GLY A 121 14.31 26.97 -2.24
N GLY A 122 13.98 26.41 -1.07
CA GLY A 122 12.67 25.81 -0.80
C GLY A 122 12.36 24.47 -1.48
N GLY A 123 13.24 23.98 -2.36
CA GLY A 123 13.03 22.73 -3.10
C GLY A 123 12.93 21.50 -2.19
N SER A 124 12.21 20.48 -2.67
CA SER A 124 12.00 19.23 -1.94
C SER A 124 12.45 17.99 -2.71
N LEU A 125 12.86 16.96 -1.98
CA LEU A 125 13.13 15.62 -2.52
C LEU A 125 12.30 14.61 -1.73
N SER A 126 11.33 14.01 -2.41
CA SER A 126 10.50 12.92 -1.89
C SER A 126 10.95 11.60 -2.48
N LEU A 127 11.00 10.55 -1.65
CA LEU A 127 11.49 9.24 -2.04
C LEU A 127 10.38 8.20 -1.91
N ILE A 128 10.18 7.42 -2.98
CA ILE A 128 9.36 6.21 -2.96
C ILE A 128 10.26 5.01 -3.24
N GLY A 129 10.29 4.08 -2.29
CA GLY A 129 11.09 2.88 -2.37
C GLY A 129 10.30 1.60 -2.49
N CYS A 130 10.61 0.81 -3.51
CA CYS A 130 10.05 -0.52 -3.68
C CYS A 130 10.94 -1.56 -2.97
N MET A 131 10.34 -2.35 -2.09
CA MET A 131 10.99 -3.50 -1.46
C MET A 131 10.09 -4.72 -1.54
N TRP A 132 10.71 -5.87 -1.80
CA TRP A 132 10.04 -7.16 -1.80
C TRP A 132 10.26 -7.86 -0.46
N HIS A 133 9.21 -8.44 0.10
CA HIS A 133 9.29 -9.23 1.33
C HIS A 133 8.59 -10.57 1.16
N GLN A 134 8.90 -11.53 2.04
CA GLN A 134 8.27 -12.85 2.00
C GLN A 134 6.74 -12.74 2.17
N LYS A 135 5.98 -13.44 1.30
CA LYS A 135 4.52 -13.47 1.37
C LYS A 135 4.08 -14.00 2.74
N GLY A 136 3.21 -13.24 3.41
CA GLY A 136 2.68 -13.63 4.72
C GLY A 136 3.59 -13.34 5.91
N ALA A 137 4.77 -12.72 5.73
CA ALA A 137 5.68 -12.36 6.83
C ALA A 137 5.02 -11.46 7.91
N TYR A 138 4.01 -10.68 7.50
CA TYR A 138 3.26 -9.74 8.35
C TYR A 138 1.83 -10.19 8.64
N LYS A 139 1.37 -11.31 8.05
CA LYS A 139 0.08 -11.87 8.45
C LYS A 139 0.26 -12.46 9.84
N GLY A 140 -0.51 -11.96 10.81
CA GLY A 140 -0.48 -12.44 12.20
C GLY A 140 -0.42 -13.97 12.20
N ARG A 141 0.53 -14.53 12.95
CA ARG A 141 0.70 -15.98 13.12
C ARG A 141 -0.69 -16.52 13.38
N LYS A 142 -1.29 -17.24 12.43
CA LYS A 142 -2.47 -18.06 12.73
C LYS A 142 -2.00 -18.86 13.94
N GLY A 143 -2.62 -18.64 15.10
CA GLY A 143 -2.34 -19.41 16.30
C GLY A 143 -2.20 -20.85 15.83
N SER A 144 -1.10 -21.51 16.18
CA SER A 144 -0.82 -22.86 15.73
C SER A 144 -2.12 -23.63 15.85
N LYS A 145 -2.68 -24.09 14.72
CA LYS A 145 -3.79 -25.01 14.71
C LYS A 145 -3.24 -26.30 15.31
N LYS A 146 -3.13 -26.33 16.63
CA LYS A 146 -2.86 -27.53 17.42
C LYS A 146 -4.16 -28.21 17.84
N ASP A 147 -5.31 -27.66 17.43
CA ASP A 147 -6.64 -28.27 17.58
C ASP A 147 -7.60 -27.87 16.45
N SER A 148 -7.16 -27.99 15.20
CA SER A 148 -8.15 -28.23 14.15
C SER A 148 -7.69 -29.43 13.34
N GLY A 149 -8.19 -30.59 13.74
CA GLY A 149 -8.29 -31.71 12.82
C GLY A 149 -8.94 -31.25 11.52
N ASP A 150 -8.60 -31.94 10.44
CA ASP A 150 -9.13 -31.75 9.09
C ASP A 150 -10.65 -31.58 9.09
N LEU A 151 -11.10 -30.33 9.19
CA LEU A 151 -12.43 -29.92 8.79
C LEU A 151 -12.31 -29.50 7.34
N ALA A 152 -12.22 -30.51 6.48
CA ALA A 152 -12.84 -30.41 5.18
C ALA A 152 -14.26 -29.88 5.43
N ALA A 153 -14.61 -28.75 4.83
CA ALA A 153 -15.92 -28.17 4.94
C ALA A 153 -16.94 -29.12 4.30
N GLU A 154 -17.40 -30.11 5.05
CA GLU A 154 -18.66 -30.76 4.79
C GLU A 154 -19.74 -29.70 4.99
N ALA A 155 -20.50 -29.44 3.92
CA ALA A 155 -21.68 -28.61 3.98
C ALA A 155 -22.70 -29.27 4.92
N ALA A 156 -22.67 -28.88 6.19
CA ALA A 156 -23.56 -29.42 7.19
C ALA A 156 -25.01 -29.14 6.77
N LEU A 157 -25.80 -30.21 6.65
CA LEU A 157 -27.23 -30.12 6.38
C LEU A 157 -27.94 -29.51 7.60
N PRO A 158 -29.01 -28.71 7.41
CA PRO A 158 -29.75 -28.11 8.52
C PRO A 158 -30.32 -29.18 9.46
N SER A 159 -30.36 -28.91 10.77
CA SER A 159 -31.01 -29.80 11.73
C SER A 159 -32.48 -30.04 11.35
N GLY A 160 -32.87 -31.31 11.20
CA GLY A 160 -34.21 -31.70 10.73
C GLY A 160 -34.33 -31.95 9.22
N PHE A 161 -33.22 -32.00 8.47
CA PHE A 161 -33.21 -32.32 7.03
C PHE A 161 -33.93 -33.63 6.69
N ASP A 162 -33.91 -34.61 7.60
CA ASP A 162 -34.57 -35.90 7.39
C ASP A 162 -36.10 -35.84 7.52
N GLU A 163 -36.66 -34.83 8.20
CA GLU A 163 -38.10 -34.67 8.43
C GLU A 163 -38.79 -33.74 7.41
N MET A 164 -38.04 -33.17 6.45
CA MET A 164 -38.58 -32.27 5.44
C MET A 164 -39.22 -33.02 4.25
N SER A 165 -40.10 -32.36 3.49
CA SER A 165 -40.65 -32.94 2.25
C SER A 165 -39.56 -33.10 1.18
N ASP A 166 -39.71 -34.11 0.31
CA ASP A 166 -38.71 -34.44 -0.73
C ASP A 166 -38.40 -33.26 -1.67
N GLU A 167 -39.39 -32.40 -1.95
CA GLU A 167 -39.20 -31.17 -2.73
C GLU A 167 -38.34 -30.13 -2.02
N MET A 168 -38.43 -30.04 -0.69
CA MET A 168 -37.68 -29.07 0.11
C MET A 168 -36.24 -29.56 0.32
N LYS A 169 -36.05 -30.87 0.50
CA LYS A 169 -34.72 -31.50 0.50
C LYS A 169 -33.99 -31.18 -0.79
N ALA A 170 -34.61 -31.42 -1.95
CA ALA A 170 -34.01 -31.17 -3.27
C ALA A 170 -33.61 -29.70 -3.50
N LYS A 171 -34.41 -28.73 -3.02
CA LYS A 171 -34.08 -27.30 -3.11
C LYS A 171 -32.88 -26.92 -2.23
N ILE A 172 -32.76 -27.50 -1.04
CA ILE A 172 -31.66 -27.23 -0.12
C ILE A 172 -30.36 -27.83 -0.66
N THR A 173 -30.38 -29.06 -1.18
CA THR A 173 -29.19 -29.67 -1.81
C THR A 173 -28.73 -28.87 -3.02
N ALA A 174 -29.65 -28.42 -3.88
CA ALA A 174 -29.32 -27.58 -5.02
C ALA A 174 -28.72 -26.22 -4.62
N ALA A 175 -29.21 -25.60 -3.54
CA ALA A 175 -28.67 -24.35 -3.01
C ALA A 175 -27.27 -24.54 -2.41
N LEU A 176 -27.03 -25.65 -1.70
CA LEU A 176 -25.72 -26.01 -1.15
C LEU A 176 -24.70 -26.32 -2.25
N GLU A 177 -25.08 -27.05 -3.31
CA GLU A 177 -24.21 -27.27 -4.47
C GLU A 177 -23.88 -25.96 -5.18
N LYS A 178 -24.85 -25.05 -5.33
CA LYS A 178 -24.60 -23.74 -5.94
C LYS A 178 -23.62 -22.90 -5.10
N LYS A 179 -23.76 -22.92 -3.76
CA LYS A 179 -22.81 -22.28 -2.85
C LYS A 179 -21.42 -22.92 -2.92
N LYS A 180 -21.34 -24.26 -2.98
CA LYS A 180 -20.08 -25.00 -3.11
C LYS A 180 -19.36 -24.66 -4.43
N LYS A 181 -20.07 -24.68 -5.56
CA LYS A 181 -19.52 -24.27 -6.87
C LYS A 181 -19.08 -22.81 -6.89
N ALA A 182 -19.82 -21.91 -6.22
CA ALA A 182 -19.42 -20.51 -6.09
C ALA A 182 -18.14 -20.34 -5.23
N ALA A 183 -18.02 -21.09 -4.13
CA ALA A 183 -16.84 -21.11 -3.27
C ALA A 183 -15.62 -21.71 -3.98
N GLU A 184 -15.80 -22.81 -4.72
CA GLU A 184 -14.75 -23.44 -5.54
C GLU A 184 -14.31 -22.51 -6.68
N ALA A 185 -15.25 -21.81 -7.34
CA ALA A 185 -14.92 -20.82 -8.37
C ALA A 185 -14.18 -19.61 -7.80
N ALA A 186 -14.56 -19.13 -6.60
CA ALA A 186 -13.86 -18.07 -5.90
C ALA A 186 -12.44 -18.51 -5.50
N ALA A 187 -12.29 -19.71 -4.94
CA ALA A 187 -10.99 -20.29 -4.59
C ALA A 187 -10.10 -20.52 -5.82
N ALA A 188 -10.68 -20.96 -6.95
CA ALA A 188 -9.94 -21.12 -8.20
C ALA A 188 -9.52 -19.77 -8.82
N ALA A 189 -10.35 -18.72 -8.69
CA ALA A 189 -10.00 -17.37 -9.11
C ALA A 189 -8.91 -16.77 -8.21
N GLU A 190 -8.95 -17.04 -6.90
CA GLU A 190 -7.93 -16.66 -5.93
C GLU A 190 -6.61 -17.41 -6.20
N ALA A 191 -6.66 -18.70 -6.50
CA ALA A 191 -5.49 -19.50 -6.89
C ALA A 191 -4.86 -19.02 -8.21
N LYS A 192 -5.66 -18.62 -9.20
CA LYS A 192 -5.14 -18.01 -10.45
C LYS A 192 -4.49 -16.65 -10.21
N LYS A 193 -5.06 -15.82 -9.31
CA LYS A 193 -4.44 -14.55 -8.87
C LYS A 193 -3.12 -14.79 -8.15
N ASP A 194 -3.09 -15.78 -7.25
CA ASP A 194 -1.90 -16.19 -6.54
C ASP A 194 -0.81 -16.73 -7.48
N ALA A 195 -1.18 -17.46 -8.53
CA ALA A 195 -0.24 -17.94 -9.55
C ALA A 195 0.38 -16.80 -10.39
N ALA A 196 -0.41 -15.78 -10.76
CA ALA A 196 0.11 -14.61 -11.48
C ALA A 196 1.07 -13.77 -10.63
N MET A 197 0.77 -13.61 -9.33
CA MET A 197 1.70 -12.99 -8.37
C MET A 197 2.92 -13.87 -8.08
N ALA A 198 2.75 -15.19 -8.07
CA ALA A 198 3.86 -16.13 -7.88
C ALA A 198 4.85 -16.11 -9.05
N ALA A 199 4.40 -15.89 -10.29
CA ALA A 199 5.29 -15.72 -11.44
C ALA A 199 6.16 -14.45 -11.33
N VAL A 200 5.60 -13.35 -10.81
CA VAL A 200 6.35 -12.13 -10.48
C VAL A 200 7.29 -12.36 -9.30
N ALA A 201 6.84 -13.08 -8.27
CA ALA A 201 7.65 -13.44 -7.11
C ALA A 201 8.83 -14.37 -7.46
N ALA A 202 8.65 -15.32 -8.38
CA ALA A 202 9.69 -16.23 -8.84
C ALA A 202 10.77 -15.51 -9.66
N ALA A 203 10.40 -14.49 -10.45
CA ALA A 203 11.37 -13.63 -11.14
C ALA A 203 12.15 -12.73 -10.15
N ASN A 204 11.54 -12.41 -9.00
CA ASN A 204 12.08 -11.50 -8.00
C ASN A 204 12.56 -12.19 -6.72
N GLU A 205 12.68 -13.53 -6.69
CA GLU A 205 13.09 -14.30 -5.50
C GLU A 205 14.45 -13.83 -4.96
N LYS A 206 15.34 -13.42 -5.87
CA LYS A 206 16.66 -12.86 -5.56
C LYS A 206 16.60 -11.53 -4.80
N PHE A 207 15.50 -10.78 -4.91
CA PHE A 207 15.32 -9.45 -4.33
C PHE A 207 14.44 -9.46 -3.08
N ILE A 208 13.89 -10.61 -2.69
CA ILE A 208 13.10 -10.77 -1.47
C ILE A 208 13.99 -10.53 -0.24
N GLN A 209 13.62 -9.53 0.55
CA GLN A 209 14.32 -9.17 1.77
C GLN A 209 13.76 -9.92 2.99
N PRO A 210 14.63 -10.28 3.97
CA PRO A 210 14.17 -10.86 5.22
C PRO A 210 13.38 -9.81 6.03
N ARG A 211 12.44 -10.29 6.84
CA ARG A 211 11.56 -9.43 7.64
C ARG A 211 12.31 -8.44 8.51
N SER A 212 13.39 -8.86 9.17
CA SER A 212 14.19 -8.00 10.05
C SER A 212 14.74 -6.76 9.34
N LEU A 213 15.12 -6.92 8.07
CA LEU A 213 15.69 -5.84 7.27
C LEU A 213 14.61 -4.90 6.73
N VAL A 214 13.44 -5.43 6.40
CA VAL A 214 12.27 -4.61 6.05
C VAL A 214 11.81 -3.79 7.26
N GLU A 215 11.75 -4.38 8.45
CA GLU A 215 11.39 -3.68 9.70
C GLU A 215 12.41 -2.59 10.07
N GLU A 216 13.71 -2.82 9.81
CA GLU A 216 14.73 -1.78 9.96
C GLU A 216 14.48 -0.60 9.03
N PHE A 217 14.17 -0.85 7.76
CA PHE A 217 13.86 0.23 6.83
C PHE A 217 12.59 0.98 7.23
N MET A 218 11.54 0.26 7.63
CA MET A 218 10.31 0.84 8.18
C MET A 218 10.56 1.71 9.42
N SER A 219 11.61 1.42 10.22
CA SER A 219 11.96 2.27 11.36
C SER A 219 12.56 3.60 10.93
N ILE A 220 13.28 3.65 9.81
CA ILE A 220 13.99 4.84 9.32
C ILE A 220 13.07 5.73 8.48
N THR A 221 12.16 5.16 7.69
CA THR A 221 11.27 5.93 6.82
C THR A 221 10.13 6.63 7.59
N ASP A 222 9.60 7.69 6.99
CA ASP A 222 8.44 8.42 7.51
C ASP A 222 7.12 7.65 7.37
N GLY A 223 7.13 6.49 6.74
CA GLY A 223 5.95 5.67 6.54
C GLY A 223 6.20 4.49 5.61
N GLN A 224 5.16 3.70 5.42
CA GLN A 224 5.15 2.57 4.51
C GLN A 224 3.76 2.33 3.93
N VAL A 225 3.74 1.78 2.72
CA VAL A 225 2.54 1.28 2.05
C VAL A 225 2.73 -0.21 1.86
N MET A 226 1.94 -1.00 2.59
CA MET A 226 1.97 -2.45 2.52
C MET A 226 0.99 -2.94 1.45
N VAL A 227 1.51 -3.53 0.38
CA VAL A 227 0.72 -4.06 -0.72
C VAL A 227 0.37 -5.52 -0.45
N ASP A 228 -0.92 -5.82 -0.32
CA ASP A 228 -1.41 -7.18 -0.14
C ASP A 228 -1.47 -7.95 -1.47
N SER A 229 -1.94 -7.28 -2.52
CA SER A 229 -2.09 -7.88 -3.85
C SER A 229 -2.20 -6.83 -4.95
N TYR A 230 -1.97 -7.27 -6.19
CA TYR A 230 -2.23 -6.48 -7.39
C TYR A 230 -3.18 -7.24 -8.32
N SER A 231 -4.11 -6.52 -8.95
CA SER A 231 -4.98 -7.05 -10.00
C SER A 231 -5.06 -6.09 -11.18
N PRO A 232 -4.94 -6.57 -12.44
CA PRO A 232 -5.10 -5.72 -13.61
C PRO A 232 -6.47 -5.01 -13.68
N LYS A 233 -7.52 -5.62 -13.09
CA LYS A 233 -8.87 -5.05 -13.08
C LYS A 233 -9.09 -4.05 -11.95
N ASN A 234 -8.57 -4.37 -10.76
CA ASN A 234 -8.91 -3.64 -9.53
C ASN A 234 -7.76 -2.78 -8.99
N GLY A 235 -6.59 -2.81 -9.63
CA GLY A 235 -5.40 -2.12 -9.18
C GLY A 235 -4.73 -2.77 -7.96
N TRP A 236 -4.03 -1.93 -7.21
CA TRP A 236 -3.32 -2.31 -5.99
C TRP A 236 -4.28 -2.42 -4.81
N VAL A 237 -4.15 -3.49 -4.04
CA VAL A 237 -4.84 -3.67 -2.76
C VAL A 237 -3.83 -3.46 -1.65
N ILE A 238 -4.10 -2.49 -0.80
CA ILE A 238 -3.21 -2.05 0.28
C ILE A 238 -3.78 -2.51 1.62
N SER A 239 -2.91 -3.02 2.50
CA SER A 239 -3.25 -3.28 3.90
C SER A 239 -3.32 -1.95 4.65
N VAL A 240 -4.53 -1.52 5.01
CA VAL A 240 -4.77 -0.27 5.78
C VAL A 240 -4.17 -0.35 7.19
N LYS A 241 -4.11 -1.56 7.74
CA LYS A 241 -3.56 -1.86 9.07
C LYS A 241 -2.04 -1.69 9.12
N ASP A 242 -1.35 -2.28 8.15
CA ASP A 242 0.12 -2.32 8.15
C ASP A 242 0.75 -1.10 7.47
N SER A 243 -0.06 -0.35 6.71
CA SER A 243 0.35 0.92 6.11
C SER A 243 0.20 2.09 7.08
N VAL A 244 1.20 2.98 7.09
CA VAL A 244 1.19 4.17 7.93
C VAL A 244 1.94 5.30 7.24
N SER A 245 1.50 6.53 7.49
CA SER A 245 2.30 7.74 7.28
C SER A 245 2.44 8.42 8.64
N ARG A 246 3.69 8.61 9.09
CA ARG A 246 4.03 9.30 10.34
C ARG A 246 3.91 10.81 10.20
N ILE A 247 4.00 11.35 8.97
CA ILE A 247 3.72 12.76 8.68
C ILE A 247 2.24 13.07 8.95
N GLY A 248 1.35 12.15 8.58
CA GLY A 248 -0.09 12.24 8.85
C GLY A 248 -0.79 13.42 8.15
N THR A 249 -1.79 13.98 8.83
CA THR A 249 -2.68 15.03 8.30
C THR A 249 -1.96 16.28 7.76
N PRO A 250 -0.88 16.80 8.36
CA PRO A 250 -0.11 17.91 7.80
C PRO A 250 0.30 17.73 6.34
N GLY A 251 0.63 16.51 5.92
CA GLY A 251 1.02 16.19 4.53
C GLY A 251 -0.15 16.04 3.55
N ALA A 252 -1.40 16.12 4.02
CA ALA A 252 -2.58 15.91 3.20
C ALA A 252 -3.13 17.21 2.60
N ALA A 253 -3.71 17.10 1.40
CA ALA A 253 -4.40 18.20 0.73
C ALA A 253 -5.57 18.72 1.59
N ALA A 254 -5.70 20.05 1.67
CA ALA A 254 -6.73 20.71 2.46
C ALA A 254 -8.17 20.30 2.10
N PRO A 255 -8.52 20.07 0.82
CA PRO A 255 -9.85 19.58 0.48
C PRO A 255 -10.19 18.21 1.10
N LEU A 256 -9.23 17.28 1.14
CA LEU A 256 -9.43 15.96 1.75
C LEU A 256 -9.51 16.04 3.28
N LYS A 257 -8.78 16.98 3.89
CA LYS A 257 -8.87 17.28 5.32
C LYS A 257 -10.25 17.80 5.71
N SER A 258 -10.84 18.67 4.88
CA SER A 258 -12.21 19.18 5.08
C SER A 258 -13.27 18.07 5.07
N LEU A 259 -12.96 16.92 4.48
CA LEU A 259 -13.85 15.76 4.40
C LEU A 259 -13.49 14.66 5.40
N ASP A 260 -12.78 14.96 6.48
CA ASP A 260 -12.46 14.02 7.55
C ASP A 260 -11.82 12.70 7.06
N MET A 261 -10.93 12.76 6.07
CA MET A 261 -10.34 11.56 5.44
C MET A 261 -9.73 10.55 6.43
N MET A 262 -9.33 11.00 7.63
CA MET A 262 -8.78 10.13 8.68
C MET A 262 -9.82 9.14 9.22
N GLN A 263 -11.11 9.51 9.20
CA GLN A 263 -12.20 8.64 9.62
C GLN A 263 -12.29 7.40 8.72
N ILE A 264 -11.98 7.54 7.42
CA ILE A 264 -11.99 6.44 6.46
C ILE A 264 -11.06 5.31 6.89
N ARG A 265 -9.86 5.65 7.37
CA ARG A 265 -8.89 4.67 7.87
C ARG A 265 -9.45 3.94 9.09
N LEU A 266 -10.02 4.68 10.04
CA LEU A 266 -10.61 4.11 11.26
C LEU A 266 -11.76 3.17 10.94
N ASP A 267 -12.64 3.56 10.03
CA ASP A 267 -13.80 2.75 9.64
C ASP A 267 -13.38 1.42 8.99
N VAL A 268 -12.36 1.43 8.12
CA VAL A 268 -11.84 0.20 7.53
C VAL A 268 -11.19 -0.69 8.59
N MET A 269 -10.42 -0.12 9.52
CA MET A 269 -9.80 -0.88 10.61
C MET A 269 -10.83 -1.50 11.54
N GLN A 270 -11.87 -0.74 11.93
CA GLN A 270 -12.97 -1.24 12.74
C GLN A 270 -13.74 -2.36 12.03
N ALA A 271 -13.99 -2.21 10.73
CA ALA A 271 -14.63 -3.25 9.95
C ALA A 271 -13.77 -4.52 9.85
N ASP A 272 -12.47 -4.40 9.60
CA ASP A 272 -11.55 -5.54 9.53
C ASP A 272 -11.46 -6.26 10.90
N ASP A 273 -11.45 -5.52 12.02
CA ASP A 273 -11.47 -6.09 13.37
C ASP A 273 -12.82 -6.78 13.69
N MET A 274 -13.95 -6.20 13.28
CA MET A 274 -15.28 -6.82 13.42
C MET A 274 -15.44 -8.09 12.57
N VAL A 275 -14.79 -8.15 11.42
CA VAL A 275 -14.72 -9.38 10.60
C VAL A 275 -13.93 -10.47 11.32
N ALA A 276 -12.82 -10.10 11.98
CA ALA A 276 -11.95 -11.06 12.66
C ALA A 276 -12.47 -11.53 14.03
N PHE A 277 -13.10 -10.66 14.81
CA PHE A 277 -13.44 -10.91 16.22
C PHE A 277 -14.91 -10.62 16.57
N GLY A 278 -15.66 -9.97 15.70
CA GLY A 278 -17.04 -9.56 15.97
C GLY A 278 -18.04 -10.69 15.83
N ASN A 279 -19.00 -10.74 16.75
CA ASN A 279 -20.19 -11.58 16.64
C ASN A 279 -21.10 -11.12 15.49
N GLU A 280 -21.94 -12.01 14.96
CA GLU A 280 -22.93 -11.63 13.96
C GLU A 280 -23.97 -10.66 14.54
N GLY A 281 -24.34 -9.66 13.74
CA GLY A 281 -25.29 -8.61 14.13
C GLY A 281 -25.27 -7.42 13.17
N ASP A 282 -26.29 -6.56 13.29
CA ASP A 282 -26.52 -5.42 12.39
C ASP A 282 -25.32 -4.46 12.29
N GLU A 283 -24.58 -4.28 13.40
CA GLU A 283 -23.40 -3.43 13.44
C GLU A 283 -22.25 -3.98 12.56
N LYS A 284 -22.05 -5.30 12.58
CA LYS A 284 -21.04 -5.97 11.75
C LYS A 284 -21.37 -5.84 10.26
N ASP A 285 -22.63 -5.99 9.91
CA ASP A 285 -23.10 -5.84 8.53
C ASP A 285 -22.98 -4.39 8.04
N TYR A 286 -23.34 -3.43 8.90
CA TYR A 286 -23.17 -2.00 8.59
C TYR A 286 -21.70 -1.64 8.37
N MET A 287 -20.80 -2.03 9.29
CA MET A 287 -19.36 -1.81 9.16
C MET A 287 -18.77 -2.51 7.92
N GLY A 288 -19.20 -3.74 7.64
CA GLY A 288 -18.80 -4.47 6.45
C GLY A 288 -19.20 -3.74 5.16
N SER A 289 -20.44 -3.27 5.07
CA SER A 289 -20.92 -2.51 3.91
C SER A 289 -20.19 -1.16 3.74
N ARG A 290 -19.90 -0.48 4.86
CA ARG A 290 -19.11 0.77 4.86
C ARG A 290 -17.69 0.52 4.35
N SER A 291 -17.00 -0.51 4.85
CA SER A 291 -15.67 -0.90 4.37
C SER A 291 -15.67 -1.25 2.88
N GLN A 292 -16.68 -1.98 2.40
CA GLN A 292 -16.82 -2.27 0.97
C GLN A 292 -17.02 -0.99 0.14
N SER A 293 -17.86 -0.06 0.61
CA SER A 293 -18.08 1.21 -0.06
C SER A 293 -16.78 2.03 -0.14
N ILE A 294 -16.02 2.11 0.97
CA ILE A 294 -14.70 2.76 1.02
C ILE A 294 -13.74 2.14 0.00
N ARG A 295 -13.59 0.80 0.01
CA ARG A 295 -12.70 0.08 -0.91
C ARG A 295 -13.15 0.20 -2.37
N GLY A 296 -14.42 0.49 -2.63
CA GLY A 296 -14.95 0.79 -3.96
C GLY A 296 -14.59 2.19 -4.42
N VAL A 297 -14.84 3.20 -3.58
CA VAL A 297 -14.56 4.62 -3.86
C VAL A 297 -13.07 4.87 -4.10
N LEU A 298 -12.21 4.26 -3.29
CA LEU A 298 -10.75 4.45 -3.38
C LEU A 298 -10.08 3.53 -4.40
N ARG A 299 -10.84 2.73 -5.16
CA ARG A 299 -10.29 1.84 -6.17
C ARG A 299 -9.79 2.65 -7.36
N GLN A 300 -8.57 2.37 -7.81
CA GLN A 300 -8.00 2.97 -9.00
C GLN A 300 -7.64 1.92 -10.04
N THR A 301 -8.01 2.18 -11.29
CA THR A 301 -7.64 1.33 -12.44
C THR A 301 -6.18 1.61 -12.81
N PRO A 302 -5.33 0.59 -13.00
CA PRO A 302 -3.96 0.80 -13.47
C PRO A 302 -3.91 1.59 -14.77
N GLY A 303 -3.08 2.63 -14.81
CA GLY A 303 -2.93 3.51 -15.98
C GLY A 303 -3.90 4.70 -16.02
N GLU A 304 -4.87 4.77 -15.10
CA GLU A 304 -5.84 5.87 -15.00
C GLU A 304 -5.71 6.54 -13.62
N PRO A 305 -4.64 7.32 -13.36
CA PRO A 305 -4.48 8.02 -12.09
C PRO A 305 -5.59 9.07 -11.92
N SER A 306 -6.24 9.07 -10.75
CA SER A 306 -7.25 10.08 -10.43
C SER A 306 -6.60 11.40 -10.02
N THR A 307 -7.18 12.53 -10.44
CA THR A 307 -6.75 13.84 -9.96
C THR A 307 -7.18 14.07 -8.50
N LEU A 308 -6.69 15.15 -7.88
CA LEU A 308 -7.11 15.50 -6.52
C LEU A 308 -8.62 15.80 -6.50
N SER A 309 -9.12 16.55 -7.47
CA SER A 309 -10.54 16.89 -7.59
C SER A 309 -11.43 15.66 -7.72
N GLU A 310 -11.03 14.65 -8.49
CA GLU A 310 -11.75 13.39 -8.63
C GLU A 310 -11.78 12.58 -7.33
N THR A 311 -10.63 12.55 -6.64
CA THR A 311 -10.53 11.91 -5.31
C THR A 311 -11.44 12.63 -4.31
N VAL A 312 -11.52 13.97 -4.36
CA VAL A 312 -12.40 14.78 -3.52
C VAL A 312 -13.87 14.48 -3.79
N VAL A 313 -14.29 14.34 -5.06
CA VAL A 313 -15.66 13.95 -5.41
C VAL A 313 -16.02 12.61 -4.76
N GLY A 314 -15.17 11.59 -4.92
CA GLY A 314 -15.41 10.27 -4.34
C GLY A 314 -15.47 10.29 -2.81
N VAL A 315 -14.50 10.95 -2.17
CA VAL A 315 -14.45 11.08 -0.70
C VAL A 315 -15.63 11.88 -0.16
N TYR A 316 -16.10 12.91 -0.89
CA TYR A 316 -17.31 13.66 -0.54
C TYR A 316 -18.53 12.74 -0.55
N GLY A 317 -18.71 11.97 -1.63
CA GLY A 317 -19.80 11.00 -1.75
C GLY A 317 -19.82 9.99 -0.59
N LEU A 318 -18.63 9.55 -0.17
CA LEU A 318 -18.45 8.65 0.97
C LEU A 318 -18.86 9.29 2.30
N GLN A 319 -18.32 10.46 2.60
CA GLN A 319 -18.46 11.08 3.92
C GLN A 319 -19.82 11.75 4.13
N ARG A 320 -20.46 12.22 3.05
CA ARG A 320 -21.83 12.75 3.09
C ARG A 320 -22.91 11.67 2.92
N GLY A 321 -22.52 10.39 2.82
CA GLY A 321 -23.43 9.24 2.88
C GLY A 321 -24.14 8.88 1.56
N HIS A 322 -23.67 9.39 0.42
CA HIS A 322 -24.25 9.10 -0.90
C HIS A 322 -23.96 7.68 -1.40
N VAL A 323 -22.90 7.04 -0.91
CA VAL A 323 -22.53 5.64 -1.22
C VAL A 323 -22.81 4.69 -0.05
N LYS A 324 -23.77 5.01 0.84
CA LYS A 324 -24.05 4.19 2.02
C LYS A 324 -24.65 2.83 1.64
N ASN A 325 -24.24 1.77 2.37
CA ASN A 325 -24.75 0.40 2.23
C ASN A 325 -24.57 -0.19 0.81
N MET A 326 -23.51 0.22 0.11
CA MET A 326 -23.19 -0.29 -1.23
C MET A 326 -22.06 -1.31 -1.17
N ASN A 327 -22.08 -2.27 -2.10
CA ASN A 327 -20.90 -3.10 -2.34
C ASN A 327 -19.82 -2.29 -3.08
N ALA A 328 -18.60 -2.81 -3.13
CA ALA A 328 -17.46 -2.10 -3.71
C ALA A 328 -17.64 -1.74 -5.20
N ASP A 329 -18.29 -2.59 -5.98
CA ASP A 329 -18.48 -2.36 -7.42
C ASP A 329 -19.56 -1.30 -7.68
N ALA A 330 -20.65 -1.31 -6.91
CA ALA A 330 -21.70 -0.29 -6.98
C ALA A 330 -21.17 1.09 -6.54
N ALA A 331 -20.40 1.13 -5.46
CA ALA A 331 -19.77 2.37 -4.98
C ALA A 331 -18.77 2.93 -6.00
N ALA A 332 -17.95 2.08 -6.61
CA ALA A 332 -17.03 2.48 -7.68
C ALA A 332 -17.77 3.02 -8.92
N ALA A 333 -18.86 2.35 -9.34
CA ALA A 333 -19.66 2.78 -10.48
C ALA A 333 -20.35 4.13 -10.24
N LEU A 334 -20.93 4.34 -9.05
CA LEU A 334 -21.55 5.61 -8.69
C LEU A 334 -20.50 6.74 -8.62
N THR A 335 -19.34 6.47 -8.04
CA THR A 335 -18.23 7.42 -7.97
C THR A 335 -17.76 7.83 -9.37
N LYS A 336 -17.57 6.86 -10.27
CA LYS A 336 -17.21 7.12 -11.66
C LYS A 336 -18.24 8.01 -12.36
N LYS A 337 -19.53 7.72 -12.21
CA LYS A 337 -20.62 8.54 -12.77
C LYS A 337 -20.62 9.97 -12.20
N ALA A 338 -20.37 10.12 -10.90
CA ALA A 338 -20.29 11.43 -10.26
C ALA A 338 -19.09 12.24 -10.77
N VAL A 339 -17.94 11.60 -10.99
CA VAL A 339 -16.75 12.22 -11.58
C VAL A 339 -17.01 12.63 -13.03
N GLU A 340 -17.64 11.77 -13.85
CA GLU A 340 -18.01 12.11 -15.23
C GLU A 340 -18.98 13.31 -15.26
N LYS A 341 -20.01 13.31 -14.42
CA LYS A 341 -20.93 14.45 -14.26
C LYS A 341 -20.19 15.71 -13.81
N ALA A 342 -19.23 15.61 -12.89
CA ALA A 342 -18.45 16.75 -12.41
C ALA A 342 -17.61 17.39 -13.53
N ARG A 343 -16.99 16.56 -14.38
CA ARG A 343 -16.21 17.02 -15.54
C ARG A 343 -17.08 17.79 -16.54
N GLU A 344 -18.36 17.45 -16.64
CA GLU A 344 -19.32 18.12 -17.54
C GLU A 344 -19.95 19.38 -16.93
N THR A 345 -20.34 19.33 -15.64
CA THR A 345 -21.17 20.37 -15.03
C THR A 345 -20.41 21.41 -14.23
N ILE A 346 -19.26 21.05 -13.65
CA ILE A 346 -18.46 21.93 -12.78
C ILE A 346 -16.94 21.83 -13.05
N PRO A 347 -16.47 21.85 -14.31
CA PRO A 347 -15.05 21.72 -14.64
C PRO A 347 -14.19 22.83 -14.00
N GLU A 348 -14.76 24.03 -13.80
CA GLU A 348 -14.07 25.15 -13.17
C GLU A 348 -13.77 24.87 -11.68
N VAL A 349 -14.66 24.15 -11.00
CA VAL A 349 -14.46 23.77 -9.60
C VAL A 349 -13.41 22.69 -9.48
N MET A 350 -13.43 21.71 -10.39
CA MET A 350 -12.41 20.66 -10.43
C MET A 350 -11.01 21.26 -10.63
N ALA A 351 -10.86 22.14 -11.62
CA ALA A 351 -9.60 22.83 -11.88
C ALA A 351 -9.14 23.69 -10.68
N ALA A 352 -10.07 24.36 -9.99
CA ALA A 352 -9.74 25.16 -8.80
C ALA A 352 -9.25 24.29 -7.64
N ILE A 353 -9.83 23.11 -7.44
CA ILE A 353 -9.38 22.15 -6.42
C ILE A 353 -7.97 21.63 -6.75
N ASP A 354 -7.73 21.27 -8.00
CA ASP A 354 -6.43 20.73 -8.44
C ASP A 354 -5.31 21.79 -8.37
N ALA A 355 -5.62 23.05 -8.70
CA ALA A 355 -4.64 24.15 -8.66
C ALA A 355 -4.29 24.63 -7.24
N ALA A 356 -5.16 24.40 -6.25
CA ALA A 356 -5.00 24.93 -4.90
C ALA A 356 -5.11 23.84 -3.81
N PRO A 357 -4.20 22.86 -3.76
CA PRO A 357 -4.24 21.74 -2.81
C PRO A 357 -4.14 22.18 -1.33
N GLY A 358 -3.66 23.41 -1.06
CA GLY A 358 -3.59 23.99 0.28
C GLY A 358 -4.88 24.66 0.76
N THR A 359 -5.90 24.80 -0.09
CA THR A 359 -7.14 25.54 0.24
C THR A 359 -8.25 24.58 0.66
N ALA A 360 -8.91 24.88 1.79
CA ALA A 360 -10.03 24.08 2.29
C ALA A 360 -11.28 24.22 1.39
N LEU A 361 -12.18 23.24 1.44
CA LEU A 361 -13.45 23.33 0.72
C LEU A 361 -14.31 24.45 1.29
N THR A 362 -14.91 25.25 0.41
CA THR A 362 -15.90 26.26 0.78
C THR A 362 -17.30 25.68 0.73
N ALA A 363 -18.24 26.28 1.46
CA ALA A 363 -19.65 25.88 1.43
C ALA A 363 -20.27 25.91 0.02
N GLU A 364 -19.85 26.86 -0.82
CA GLU A 364 -20.28 26.95 -2.22
C GLU A 364 -19.79 25.76 -3.06
N VAL A 365 -18.53 25.36 -2.89
CA VAL A 365 -17.97 24.19 -3.56
C VAL A 365 -18.67 22.92 -3.08
N GLU A 366 -18.91 22.78 -1.77
CA GLU A 366 -19.65 21.63 -1.24
C GLU A 366 -21.08 21.55 -1.76
N ALA A 367 -21.78 22.68 -1.92
CA ALA A 367 -23.11 22.71 -2.50
C ALA A 367 -23.10 22.21 -3.95
N LYS A 368 -22.11 22.62 -4.74
CA LYS A 368 -21.91 22.11 -6.10
C LYS A 368 -21.60 20.61 -6.14
N LEU A 369 -20.73 20.12 -5.26
CA LEU A 369 -20.42 18.69 -5.14
C LEU A 369 -21.66 17.85 -4.79
N LYS A 370 -22.55 18.38 -3.94
CA LYS A 370 -23.82 17.73 -3.58
C LYS A 370 -24.68 17.41 -4.81
N THR A 371 -24.79 18.36 -5.74
CA THR A 371 -25.62 18.21 -6.96
C THR A 371 -25.16 17.08 -7.88
N LEU A 372 -23.94 16.55 -7.70
CA LEU A 372 -23.43 15.42 -8.47
C LEU A 372 -24.14 14.11 -8.10
N TYR A 373 -24.55 13.99 -6.84
CA TYR A 373 -25.18 12.78 -6.27
C TYR A 373 -26.70 12.87 -6.15
N GLU A 374 -27.28 14.03 -6.46
CA GLU A 374 -28.71 14.25 -6.72
C GLU A 374 -29.03 13.98 -8.20
#